data_AF-A0A968KJ93-F1
#
_entry.id   AF-A0A968KJ93-F1
#
_cell.length_a   1.000
_cell.length_b   1.000
_cell.length_c   1.000
_cell.angle_alpha   90.00
_cell.angle_beta   90.00
_cell.angle_gamma   90.00
#
_symmetry.space_group_name_H-M   'P 1'
#
loop_
_entity.id
_entity.type
_entity.pdbx_description
1 polymer ?
#
loop_
_entity_poly.entity_id
_entity_poly.type
_entity_poly.pdbx_seq_one_letter_code
_entity_poly.pdbx_strand_id
1 'polypeptide(L)'
;MDIKEMRHSAAHVMAAAVCRIYDNVKLDIGPATDDGFYYDFDLPRRLTPEDFEAIEKEMARIISEDHPFECFESSRDDARSMLEEMGQDYKIERLADIPENEKITFYRCGEFVDLCRGPHVKSTGAIRAFKLTSVAGSYYRGIETNPMLQRLYGIAAQSEKEIRAVLHRLEEARKRDHRKLGKELGLFSIREDVGPGLIHWHPNGARIRCVIEDYWRREHFRSGYELLYTPHLG
;
A
#
# COMPACT_ATOMS: atom_id res chain seq x y z
N MET A 1 17.98 -8.64 -12.56
CA MET A 1 17.00 -7.54 -12.43
C MET A 1 16.58 -7.51 -10.98
N ASP A 2 16.84 -6.39 -10.30
CA ASP A 2 16.38 -6.23 -8.93
C ASP A 2 14.86 -6.16 -8.91
N ILE A 3 14.23 -6.99 -8.09
CA ILE A 3 12.78 -7.06 -7.99
C ILE A 3 12.20 -5.79 -7.35
N LYS A 4 12.93 -5.14 -6.44
CA LYS A 4 12.50 -3.88 -5.82
C LYS A 4 12.50 -2.75 -6.84
N GLU A 5 13.52 -2.68 -7.68
CA GLU A 5 13.63 -1.74 -8.81
C GLU A 5 12.49 -1.93 -9.82
N MET A 6 12.17 -3.18 -10.20
CA MET A 6 11.04 -3.49 -11.09
C MET A 6 9.69 -3.10 -10.45
N ARG A 7 9.48 -3.39 -9.17
CA ARG A 7 8.26 -3.02 -8.45
C ARG A 7 8.09 -1.51 -8.32
N HIS A 8 9.17 -0.79 -8.07
CA HIS A 8 9.16 0.66 -8.02
C HIS A 8 8.84 1.27 -9.39
N SER A 9 9.41 0.69 -10.45
CA SER A 9 9.09 1.06 -11.83
C SER A 9 7.64 0.75 -12.20
N ALA A 10 7.09 -0.38 -11.71
CA ALA A 10 5.67 -0.70 -11.87
C ALA A 10 4.75 0.29 -11.13
N ALA A 11 5.18 0.84 -9.99
CA ALA A 11 4.46 1.92 -9.31
C ALA A 11 4.39 3.18 -10.18
N HIS A 12 5.49 3.56 -10.85
CA HIS A 12 5.49 4.70 -11.78
C HIS A 12 4.61 4.45 -13.00
N VAL A 13 4.65 3.25 -13.59
CA VAL A 13 3.74 2.90 -14.69
C VAL A 13 2.28 2.94 -14.25
N MET A 14 1.98 2.50 -13.02
CA MET A 14 0.63 2.61 -12.46
C MET A 14 0.21 4.07 -12.30
N ALA A 15 1.08 4.93 -11.77
CA ALA A 15 0.79 6.36 -11.66
C ALA A 15 0.58 7.02 -13.03
N ALA A 16 1.44 6.71 -14.00
CA ALA A 16 1.29 7.17 -15.38
C ALA A 16 -0.04 6.73 -16.00
N ALA A 17 -0.46 5.48 -15.78
CA ALA A 17 -1.73 4.96 -16.26
C ALA A 17 -2.93 5.70 -15.63
N VAL A 18 -2.89 5.91 -14.31
CA VAL A 18 -3.94 6.65 -13.59
C VAL A 18 -4.05 8.09 -14.10
N CYS A 19 -2.92 8.78 -14.32
CA CYS A 19 -2.89 10.14 -14.87
C CYS A 19 -3.36 10.22 -16.34
N ARG A 20 -3.24 9.14 -17.12
CA ARG A 20 -3.79 9.09 -18.50
C ARG A 20 -5.29 8.85 -18.54
N ILE A 21 -5.83 8.10 -17.58
CA ILE A 21 -7.27 7.76 -17.54
C ILE A 21 -8.09 8.85 -16.84
N TYR A 22 -7.51 9.52 -15.84
CA TYR A 22 -8.23 10.48 -15.01
C TYR A 22 -7.56 11.84 -14.97
N ASP A 23 -8.39 12.89 -14.99
CA ASP A 23 -7.95 14.27 -14.84
C ASP A 23 -7.78 14.66 -13.36
N ASN A 24 -7.02 15.74 -13.11
CA ASN A 24 -6.81 16.33 -11.78
C ASN A 24 -6.26 15.34 -10.73
N VAL A 25 -5.35 14.46 -11.16
CA VAL A 25 -4.69 13.50 -10.28
C VAL A 25 -3.47 14.15 -9.63
N LYS A 26 -3.41 14.14 -8.30
CA LYS A 26 -2.22 14.51 -7.53
C LYS A 26 -1.59 13.27 -6.90
N LEU A 27 -0.26 13.26 -6.87
CA LEU A 27 0.57 12.12 -6.51
C LEU A 27 1.32 12.42 -5.21
N ASP A 28 1.33 11.49 -4.26
CA ASP A 28 2.18 11.59 -3.06
C ASP A 28 3.38 10.64 -3.15
N ILE A 29 3.25 9.41 -2.65
CA ILE A 29 4.34 8.43 -2.58
C ILE A 29 4.00 7.14 -3.31
N GLY A 30 5.00 6.54 -3.95
CA GLY A 30 4.90 5.30 -4.73
C GLY A 30 6.01 4.28 -4.48
N PRO A 31 6.23 3.79 -3.24
CA PRO A 31 7.35 2.91 -2.95
C PRO A 31 7.10 1.46 -3.40
N ALA A 32 8.19 0.74 -3.67
CA ALA A 32 8.17 -0.71 -3.69
C ALA A 32 8.04 -1.25 -2.26
N THR A 33 7.34 -2.38 -2.11
CA THR A 33 7.23 -3.15 -0.86
C THR A 33 7.82 -4.54 -1.05
N ASP A 34 7.94 -5.29 0.05
CA ASP A 34 8.45 -6.66 0.00
C ASP A 34 7.51 -7.63 -0.73
N ASP A 35 6.22 -7.29 -0.83
CA ASP A 35 5.22 -8.11 -1.53
C ASP A 35 4.74 -7.51 -2.86
N GLY A 36 5.08 -6.26 -3.18
CA GLY A 36 4.60 -5.57 -4.37
C GLY A 36 4.98 -4.10 -4.41
N PHE A 37 4.00 -3.24 -4.62
CA PHE A 37 4.14 -1.79 -4.61
C PHE A 37 2.78 -1.16 -4.31
N TYR A 38 2.79 0.14 -4.01
CA TYR A 38 1.56 0.93 -3.98
C TYR A 38 1.85 2.34 -4.46
N TYR A 39 0.79 3.11 -4.68
CA TYR A 39 0.89 4.55 -4.92
C TYR A 39 -0.30 5.26 -4.28
N ASP A 40 -0.05 6.40 -3.65
CA ASP A 40 -1.05 7.24 -3.00
C ASP A 40 -1.50 8.35 -3.96
N PHE A 41 -2.80 8.39 -4.23
CA PHE A 41 -3.43 9.32 -5.14
C PHE A 41 -4.44 10.22 -4.42
N ASP A 42 -4.45 11.50 -4.77
CA ASP A 42 -5.57 12.39 -4.55
C ASP A 42 -6.24 12.67 -5.89
N LEU A 43 -7.52 12.34 -5.99
CA LEU A 43 -8.32 12.61 -7.17
C LEU A 43 -9.79 12.71 -6.76
N PRO A 44 -10.62 13.51 -7.47
CA PRO A 44 -11.99 13.82 -7.04
C PRO A 44 -12.91 12.59 -6.92
N ARG A 45 -12.64 11.54 -7.70
CA ARG A 45 -13.41 10.30 -7.74
C ARG A 45 -12.79 9.23 -6.86
N ARG A 46 -13.61 8.34 -6.31
CA ARG A 46 -13.08 7.14 -5.63
C ARG A 46 -12.63 6.09 -6.64
N LEU A 47 -11.46 5.51 -6.40
CA LEU A 47 -10.98 4.30 -7.06
C LEU A 47 -11.64 3.10 -6.42
N THR A 48 -12.09 2.18 -7.26
CA THR A 48 -12.83 0.98 -6.88
C THR A 48 -12.23 -0.25 -7.56
N PRO A 49 -12.49 -1.48 -7.07
CA PRO A 49 -12.02 -2.69 -7.74
C PRO A 49 -12.46 -2.80 -9.21
N GLU A 50 -13.60 -2.20 -9.58
CA GLU A 50 -14.12 -2.13 -10.95
C GLU A 50 -13.20 -1.33 -11.89
N ASP A 51 -12.40 -0.41 -11.35
CA ASP A 51 -11.44 0.40 -12.13
C ASP A 51 -10.17 -0.36 -12.49
N PHE A 52 -9.87 -1.47 -11.80
CA PHE A 52 -8.58 -2.14 -11.92
C PHE A 52 -8.36 -2.66 -13.33
N GLU A 53 -9.39 -3.17 -14.00
CA GLU A 53 -9.25 -3.67 -15.37
C GLU A 53 -8.85 -2.56 -16.36
N ALA A 54 -9.43 -1.36 -16.21
CA ALA A 54 -9.10 -0.22 -17.06
C ALA A 54 -7.66 0.27 -16.82
N ILE A 55 -7.27 0.39 -15.54
CA ILE A 55 -5.91 0.81 -15.16
C ILE A 55 -4.88 -0.23 -15.61
N GLU A 56 -5.13 -1.52 -15.40
CA GLU A 56 -4.23 -2.60 -15.84
C GLU A 56 -4.05 -2.63 -17.36
N LYS A 57 -5.11 -2.40 -18.14
CA LYS A 57 -5.02 -2.30 -19.60
C LYS A 57 -4.15 -1.13 -20.03
N GLU A 58 -4.28 0.02 -19.39
CA GLU A 58 -3.46 1.19 -19.70
C GLU A 58 -1.99 0.99 -19.25
N MET A 59 -1.76 0.38 -18.10
CA MET A 59 -0.42 -0.03 -17.67
C MET A 59 0.23 -0.98 -18.69
N ALA A 60 -0.52 -1.97 -19.18
CA ALA A 60 -0.04 -2.89 -20.22
C ALA A 60 0.29 -2.16 -21.53
N ARG A 61 -0.51 -1.15 -21.90
CA ARG A 61 -0.23 -0.28 -23.06
C ARG A 61 1.09 0.47 -22.87
N ILE A 62 1.30 1.14 -21.75
CA ILE A 62 2.55 1.86 -21.42
C ILE A 62 3.77 0.93 -21.42
N ILE A 63 3.61 -0.30 -20.92
CA ILE A 63 4.67 -1.32 -20.94
C ILE A 63 4.99 -1.77 -22.36
N SER A 64 3.98 -1.93 -23.22
CA SER A 64 4.17 -2.30 -24.63
C SER A 64 4.82 -1.20 -25.47
N GLU A 65 4.71 0.06 -25.04
CA GLU A 65 5.39 1.20 -25.67
C GLU A 65 6.91 1.20 -25.39
N ASP A 66 7.38 0.44 -24.38
CA ASP A 66 8.79 0.26 -24.02
C ASP A 66 9.60 1.56 -23.83
N HIS A 67 8.97 2.57 -23.21
CA HIS A 67 9.62 3.85 -22.94
C HIS A 67 10.82 3.69 -22.01
N PRO A 68 11.95 4.37 -22.26
CA PRO A 68 13.07 4.39 -21.33
C PRO A 68 12.70 5.14 -20.04
N PHE A 69 13.26 4.72 -18.91
CA PHE A 69 13.24 5.51 -17.68
C PHE A 69 14.45 6.45 -17.67
N GLU A 70 14.20 7.74 -17.90
CA GLU A 70 15.24 8.76 -17.98
C GLU A 70 15.31 9.53 -16.65
N CYS A 71 16.43 9.38 -15.95
CA CYS A 71 16.74 10.18 -14.76
C CYS A 71 17.35 11.51 -15.19
N PHE A 72 16.82 12.62 -14.68
CA PHE A 72 17.44 13.94 -14.82
C PHE A 72 17.45 14.68 -13.48
N GLU A 73 18.50 15.47 -13.28
CA GLU A 73 18.67 16.32 -12.10
C GLU A 73 18.03 17.69 -12.38
N SER A 74 17.45 18.30 -11.34
CA SER A 74 16.88 19.64 -11.42
C SER A 74 17.31 20.47 -10.22
N SER A 75 17.36 21.79 -10.38
CA SER A 75 17.54 22.69 -9.24
C SER A 75 16.28 22.69 -8.37
N ARG A 76 16.37 23.14 -7.12
CA ARG A 76 15.20 23.19 -6.23
C ARG A 76 14.13 24.16 -6.72
N ASP A 77 14.55 25.28 -7.31
CA ASP A 77 13.63 26.29 -7.85
C ASP A 77 12.96 25.81 -9.15
N ASP A 78 13.72 25.16 -10.04
CA ASP A 78 13.17 24.57 -11.27
C ASP A 78 12.24 23.39 -10.96
N ALA A 79 12.66 22.51 -10.05
CA ALA A 79 11.85 21.39 -9.56
C ALA A 79 10.52 21.86 -8.97
N ARG A 80 10.54 22.93 -8.18
CA ARG A 80 9.34 23.53 -7.61
C ARG A 80 8.43 24.08 -8.72
N SER A 81 9.00 24.85 -9.64
CA SER A 81 8.25 25.45 -10.77
C SER A 81 7.57 24.38 -11.62
N MET A 82 8.29 23.30 -11.95
CA MET A 82 7.73 22.16 -12.68
C MET A 82 6.56 21.49 -11.94
N LEU A 83 6.71 21.27 -10.63
CA LEU A 83 5.65 20.64 -9.83
C LEU A 83 4.43 21.55 -9.66
N GLU A 84 4.63 22.87 -9.58
CA GLU A 84 3.55 23.88 -9.56
C GLU A 84 2.79 23.90 -10.90
N GLU A 85 3.50 23.89 -12.04
CA GLU A 85 2.90 23.78 -13.37
C GLU A 85 2.10 22.49 -13.56
N MET A 86 2.57 21.38 -12.97
CA MET A 86 1.88 20.08 -12.98
C MET A 86 0.76 19.96 -11.93
N GLY A 87 0.57 20.97 -11.06
CA GLY A 87 -0.43 20.96 -9.99
C GLY A 87 -0.20 19.91 -8.90
N GLN A 88 1.06 19.51 -8.66
CA GLN A 88 1.44 18.40 -7.77
C GLN A 88 1.79 18.89 -6.35
N ASP A 89 0.81 19.44 -5.63
CA ASP A 89 1.01 20.05 -4.31
C ASP A 89 1.73 19.14 -3.30
N TYR A 90 1.35 17.86 -3.23
CA TYR A 90 1.98 16.89 -2.33
C TYR A 90 3.47 16.70 -2.66
N LYS A 91 3.84 16.67 -3.95
CA LYS A 91 5.25 16.54 -4.36
C LYS A 91 6.06 17.80 -4.04
N ILE A 92 5.45 18.98 -4.06
CA ILE A 92 6.12 20.23 -3.63
C ILE A 92 6.47 20.14 -2.14
N GLU A 93 5.57 19.62 -1.31
CA GLU A 93 5.88 19.39 0.10
C GLU A 93 6.97 18.31 0.29
N ARG A 94 6.95 17.23 -0.51
CA ARG A 94 8.03 16.23 -0.49
C ARG A 94 9.36 16.80 -0.94
N LEU A 95 9.37 17.70 -1.91
CA LEU A 95 10.57 18.41 -2.36
C LEU A 95 11.18 19.24 -1.21
N ALA A 96 10.33 19.88 -0.38
CA ALA A 96 10.78 20.62 0.79
C ALA A 96 11.39 19.73 1.88
N ASP A 97 11.01 18.45 1.94
CA ASP A 97 11.61 17.48 2.87
C ASP A 97 13.01 17.01 2.40
N ILE A 98 13.42 17.28 1.15
CA ILE A 98 14.74 16.87 0.61
C ILE A 98 15.83 17.83 1.12
N PRO A 99 16.85 17.34 1.87
CA PRO A 99 17.94 18.17 2.38
C PRO A 99 18.67 18.98 1.30
N GLU A 100 19.17 20.17 1.64
CA GLU A 100 19.81 21.09 0.69
C GLU A 100 21.02 20.48 -0.06
N ASN A 101 21.73 19.56 0.59
CA ASN A 101 22.90 18.87 0.05
C ASN A 101 22.58 17.61 -0.77
N GLU A 102 21.31 17.20 -0.86
CA GLU A 102 20.90 16.06 -1.69
C GLU A 102 20.48 16.51 -3.09
N LYS A 103 20.78 15.66 -4.08
CA LYS A 103 20.40 15.87 -5.47
C LYS A 103 18.89 15.66 -5.62
N ILE A 104 18.23 16.63 -6.25
CA ILE A 104 16.83 16.50 -6.63
C ILE A 104 16.78 15.86 -8.01
N THR A 105 16.11 14.72 -8.09
CA THR A 105 16.05 13.89 -9.29
C THR A 105 14.61 13.62 -9.67
N PHE A 106 14.36 13.60 -10.97
CA PHE A 106 13.10 13.25 -11.58
C PHE A 106 13.32 12.08 -12.53
N TYR A 107 12.30 11.22 -12.64
CA TYR A 107 12.27 10.16 -13.62
C TYR A 107 11.17 10.43 -14.63
N ARG A 108 11.55 10.47 -15.91
CA ARG A 108 10.62 10.53 -17.05
C ARG A 108 10.40 9.13 -17.62
N CYS A 109 9.16 8.84 -17.96
CA CYS A 109 8.72 7.63 -18.64
C CYS A 109 7.65 8.00 -19.66
N GLY A 110 8.04 8.18 -20.92
CA GLY A 110 7.18 8.76 -21.94
C GLY A 110 6.80 10.20 -21.56
N GLU A 111 5.49 10.48 -21.49
CA GLU A 111 4.95 11.80 -21.09
C GLU A 111 4.89 11.99 -19.57
N PHE A 112 5.04 10.92 -18.80
CA PHE A 112 4.97 10.96 -17.35
C PHE A 112 6.31 11.37 -16.74
N VAL A 113 6.27 12.27 -15.74
CA VAL A 113 7.43 12.72 -14.98
C VAL A 113 7.08 12.66 -13.50
N ASP A 114 7.97 12.11 -12.67
CA ASP A 114 7.76 12.06 -11.22
C ASP A 114 9.02 12.42 -10.42
N LEU A 115 8.83 13.12 -9.30
CA LEU A 115 9.88 13.41 -8.33
C LEU A 115 10.23 12.12 -7.60
N CYS A 116 11.41 11.57 -7.90
CA CYS A 116 11.83 10.27 -7.42
C CYS A 116 13.35 10.11 -7.46
N ARG A 117 13.91 9.44 -6.44
CA ARG A 117 15.33 9.11 -6.34
C ARG A 117 15.72 7.85 -7.13
N GLY A 118 14.77 6.99 -7.44
CA GLY A 118 15.00 5.67 -8.03
C GLY A 118 15.68 4.68 -7.06
N PRO A 119 16.31 3.60 -7.57
CA PRO A 119 16.54 3.30 -8.99
C PRO A 119 15.31 2.76 -9.73
N HIS A 120 15.34 2.85 -11.07
CA HIS A 120 14.34 2.29 -11.98
C HIS A 120 14.99 1.37 -13.01
N VAL A 121 14.21 0.39 -13.49
CA VAL A 121 14.62 -0.49 -14.58
C VAL A 121 14.85 0.33 -15.85
N LYS A 122 15.56 -0.24 -16.83
CA LYS A 122 15.96 0.51 -18.04
C LYS A 122 14.78 1.06 -18.86
N SER A 123 13.70 0.30 -18.97
CA SER A 123 12.52 0.67 -19.77
C SER A 123 11.25 0.04 -19.21
N THR A 124 10.08 0.58 -19.56
CA THR A 124 8.79 0.03 -19.12
C THR A 124 8.59 -1.42 -19.55
N GLY A 125 9.12 -1.83 -20.71
CA GLY A 125 9.05 -3.21 -21.19
C GLY A 125 9.81 -4.23 -20.33
N ALA A 126 10.68 -3.78 -19.42
CA ALA A 126 11.33 -4.67 -18.45
C ALA A 126 10.36 -5.18 -17.37
N ILE A 127 9.20 -4.52 -17.19
CA ILE A 127 8.14 -4.97 -16.28
C ILE A 127 7.38 -6.11 -16.96
N ARG A 128 7.57 -7.33 -16.47
CA ARG A 128 7.08 -8.55 -17.16
C ARG A 128 5.65 -8.92 -16.82
N ALA A 129 5.32 -8.97 -15.53
CA ALA A 129 4.02 -9.41 -15.05
C ALA A 129 3.63 -8.56 -13.84
N PHE A 130 2.37 -8.10 -13.82
CA PHE A 130 1.85 -7.27 -12.75
C PHE A 130 0.35 -7.52 -12.54
N LYS A 131 -0.16 -7.15 -11.37
CA LYS A 131 -1.59 -7.21 -11.05
C LYS A 131 -1.95 -6.20 -9.97
N LEU A 132 -3.06 -5.48 -10.11
CA LEU A 132 -3.63 -4.66 -9.04
C LEU A 132 -4.40 -5.53 -8.05
N THR A 133 -4.28 -5.25 -6.75
CA THR A 133 -4.76 -6.15 -5.69
C THR A 133 -5.83 -5.55 -4.81
N SER A 134 -5.69 -4.29 -4.42
CA SER A 134 -6.64 -3.61 -3.52
C SER A 134 -6.47 -2.10 -3.55
N VAL A 135 -7.51 -1.40 -3.14
CA VAL A 135 -7.49 0.04 -2.86
C VAL A 135 -7.83 0.25 -1.38
N ALA A 136 -7.12 1.15 -0.72
CA ALA A 136 -7.36 1.53 0.66
C ALA A 136 -7.28 3.05 0.83
N GLY A 137 -7.83 3.58 1.93
CA GLY A 137 -7.55 4.95 2.34
C GLY A 137 -6.20 5.04 3.05
N SER A 138 -5.44 6.09 2.78
CA SER A 138 -4.27 6.49 3.57
C SER A 138 -4.40 7.96 3.96
N TYR A 139 -3.91 8.31 5.14
CA TYR A 139 -3.83 9.72 5.53
C TYR A 139 -2.49 10.29 5.05
N TYR A 140 -2.51 11.50 4.49
CA TYR A 140 -1.28 12.16 4.08
C TYR A 140 -0.32 12.33 5.28
N ARG A 141 0.93 11.91 5.11
CA ARG A 141 1.96 11.80 6.19
C ARG A 141 1.56 10.91 7.38
N GLY A 142 0.51 10.08 7.25
CA GLY A 142 -0.01 9.24 8.33
C GLY A 142 -0.71 10.02 9.44
N ILE A 143 -1.07 11.28 9.21
CA ILE A 143 -1.71 12.15 10.20
C ILE A 143 -3.21 12.19 9.91
N GLU A 144 -4.03 11.71 10.84
CA GLU A 144 -5.49 11.55 10.66
C GLU A 144 -6.25 12.85 10.36
N THR A 145 -5.70 14.00 10.73
CA THR A 145 -6.28 15.33 10.44
C THR A 145 -5.99 15.83 9.04
N ASN A 146 -5.05 15.19 8.32
CA ASN A 146 -4.69 15.57 6.96
C ASN A 146 -5.67 14.98 5.93
N PRO A 147 -5.63 15.44 4.66
CA PRO A 147 -6.42 14.86 3.59
C PRO A 147 -6.25 13.33 3.49
N MET A 148 -7.36 12.65 3.21
CA MET A 148 -7.38 11.21 2.96
C MET A 148 -7.10 10.94 1.48
N LEU A 149 -5.98 10.29 1.22
CA LEU A 149 -5.54 9.81 -0.07
C LEU A 149 -6.07 8.39 -0.34
N GLN A 150 -5.99 7.98 -1.59
CA GLN A 150 -6.39 6.67 -2.08
C GLN A 150 -5.13 5.88 -2.46
N ARG A 151 -4.80 4.89 -1.64
CA ARG A 151 -3.67 3.99 -1.85
C ARG A 151 -4.06 2.83 -2.73
N LEU A 152 -3.57 2.79 -3.95
CA LEU A 152 -3.74 1.67 -4.87
C LEU A 152 -2.56 0.71 -4.74
N TYR A 153 -2.83 -0.55 -4.47
CA TYR A 153 -1.83 -1.61 -4.32
C TYR A 153 -1.72 -2.46 -5.59
N GLY A 154 -0.50 -2.85 -5.91
CA GLY A 154 -0.20 -3.79 -6.97
C GLY A 154 0.93 -4.74 -6.61
N ILE A 155 1.05 -5.81 -7.38
CA ILE A 155 2.15 -6.77 -7.34
C ILE A 155 2.84 -6.78 -8.69
N ALA A 156 4.16 -6.87 -8.70
CA ALA A 156 4.97 -7.10 -9.91
C ALA A 156 5.98 -8.22 -9.65
N ALA A 157 6.13 -9.11 -10.63
CA ALA A 157 6.95 -10.31 -10.54
C ALA A 157 7.61 -10.63 -11.90
N GLN A 158 8.57 -11.55 -11.90
CA GLN A 158 9.31 -11.88 -13.13
C GLN A 158 8.48 -12.70 -14.12
N SER A 159 7.37 -13.29 -13.67
CA SER A 159 6.50 -14.13 -14.48
C SER A 159 5.04 -14.14 -14.00
N GLU A 160 4.11 -14.38 -14.92
CA GLU A 160 2.69 -14.61 -14.63
C GLU A 160 2.44 -15.82 -13.73
N LYS A 161 3.38 -16.78 -13.70
CA LYS A 161 3.31 -17.93 -12.79
C LYS A 161 3.50 -17.50 -11.34
N GLU A 162 4.44 -16.59 -11.08
CA GLU A 162 4.67 -16.03 -9.74
C GLU A 162 3.48 -15.20 -9.27
N ILE A 163 2.92 -14.36 -10.13
CA ILE A 163 1.71 -13.58 -9.84
C ILE A 163 0.56 -14.50 -9.41
N ARG A 164 0.27 -15.55 -10.20
CA ARG A 164 -0.76 -16.53 -9.85
C ARG A 164 -0.48 -17.24 -8.53
N ALA A 165 0.77 -17.60 -8.25
CA ALA A 165 1.15 -18.21 -6.98
C ALA A 165 0.97 -17.27 -5.78
N VAL A 166 1.25 -15.97 -5.94
CA VAL A 166 1.00 -14.95 -4.92
C VAL A 166 -0.51 -14.79 -4.68
N LEU A 167 -1.29 -14.64 -5.75
CA LEU A 167 -2.75 -14.50 -5.65
C LEU A 167 -3.40 -15.71 -4.97
N HIS A 168 -2.97 -16.92 -5.32
CA HIS A 168 -3.45 -18.14 -4.66
C HIS A 168 -3.13 -18.15 -3.17
N ARG A 169 -1.91 -17.74 -2.77
CA ARG A 169 -1.55 -17.63 -1.34
C ARG A 169 -2.39 -16.59 -0.61
N LEU A 170 -2.67 -15.45 -1.24
CA LEU A 170 -3.55 -14.41 -0.67
C LEU A 170 -4.98 -14.91 -0.51
N GLU A 171 -5.49 -15.69 -1.47
CA GLU A 171 -6.82 -16.30 -1.37
C GLU A 171 -6.90 -17.31 -0.23
N GLU A 172 -5.90 -18.19 -0.10
CA GLU A 172 -5.80 -19.15 1.01
C GLU A 172 -5.67 -18.45 2.36
N ALA A 173 -4.93 -17.34 2.43
CA ALA A 173 -4.84 -16.52 3.64
C ALA A 173 -6.20 -15.89 3.99
N ARG A 174 -6.94 -15.36 3.01
CA ARG A 174 -8.30 -14.80 3.20
C ARG A 174 -9.29 -15.85 3.69
N LYS A 175 -9.17 -17.12 3.27
CA LYS A 175 -9.99 -18.23 3.79
C LYS A 175 -9.72 -18.50 5.27
N ARG A 176 -8.54 -18.16 5.77
CA ARG A 176 -8.08 -18.40 7.15
C ARG A 176 -8.08 -17.13 8.02
N ASP A 177 -8.71 -16.06 7.54
CA ASP A 177 -8.84 -14.81 8.28
C ASP A 177 -9.71 -15.03 9.53
N HIS A 178 -9.15 -14.77 10.71
CA HIS A 178 -9.84 -14.94 11.98
C HIS A 178 -11.11 -14.08 12.10
N ARG A 179 -11.23 -12.97 11.36
CA ARG A 179 -12.42 -12.12 11.33
C ARG A 179 -13.55 -12.80 10.57
N LYS A 180 -13.22 -13.50 9.47
CA LYS A 180 -14.15 -14.31 8.69
C LYS A 180 -14.57 -15.54 9.49
N LEU A 181 -13.60 -16.33 9.94
CA LEU A 181 -13.87 -17.56 10.70
C LEU A 181 -14.53 -17.26 12.06
N GLY A 182 -14.13 -16.18 12.73
CA GLY A 182 -14.74 -15.75 13.99
C GLY A 182 -16.23 -15.48 13.87
N LYS A 183 -16.65 -14.89 12.74
CA LYS A 183 -18.07 -14.69 12.41
C LYS A 183 -18.76 -16.00 12.01
N GLU A 184 -18.16 -16.77 11.11
CA GLU A 184 -18.75 -18.04 10.60
C GLU A 184 -18.93 -19.10 11.69
N LEU A 185 -18.00 -19.17 12.65
CA LEU A 185 -18.01 -20.13 13.75
C LEU A 185 -18.67 -19.58 15.03
N GLY A 186 -19.16 -18.34 15.01
CA GLY A 186 -19.79 -17.70 16.17
C GLY A 186 -18.86 -17.62 17.37
N LEU A 187 -17.61 -17.19 17.17
CA LEU A 187 -16.59 -17.09 18.22
C LEU A 187 -16.64 -15.73 18.92
N PHE A 188 -16.79 -14.66 18.14
CA PHE A 188 -16.84 -13.31 18.67
C PHE A 188 -17.55 -12.34 17.72
N SER A 189 -17.89 -11.17 18.24
CA SER A 189 -18.38 -10.04 17.45
C SER A 189 -17.83 -8.72 17.97
N ILE A 190 -17.71 -7.74 17.09
CA ILE A 190 -17.42 -6.34 17.44
C ILE A 190 -18.70 -5.56 17.17
N ARG A 191 -19.15 -4.77 18.14
CA ARG A 191 -20.35 -3.94 17.98
C ARG A 191 -20.00 -2.46 18.13
N GLU A 192 -20.48 -1.65 17.19
CA GLU A 192 -20.22 -0.22 17.15
C GLU A 192 -20.80 0.52 18.37
N ASP A 193 -21.92 0.06 18.92
CA ASP A 193 -22.58 0.69 20.08
C ASP A 193 -21.81 0.53 21.39
N VAL A 194 -20.91 -0.45 21.47
CA VAL A 194 -20.06 -0.66 22.66
C VAL A 194 -18.71 0.05 22.50
N GLY A 195 -18.15 0.04 21.30
CA GLY A 195 -16.95 0.79 20.96
C GLY A 195 -15.96 0.01 20.09
N PRO A 196 -15.12 0.72 19.32
CA PRO A 196 -14.14 0.09 18.44
C PRO A 196 -13.11 -0.71 19.25
N GLY A 197 -12.76 -1.91 18.77
CA GLY A 197 -11.78 -2.78 19.41
C GLY A 197 -12.27 -3.55 20.64
N LEU A 198 -13.51 -3.34 21.09
CA LEU A 198 -14.09 -4.04 22.23
C LEU A 198 -14.77 -5.34 21.77
N ILE A 199 -14.11 -6.48 22.03
CA ILE A 199 -14.56 -7.80 21.56
C ILE A 199 -15.63 -8.38 22.49
N HIS A 200 -16.77 -8.76 21.92
CA HIS A 200 -17.74 -9.61 22.58
C HIS A 200 -17.45 -11.08 22.29
N TRP A 201 -16.99 -11.80 23.31
CA TRP A 201 -16.74 -13.24 23.23
C TRP A 201 -18.06 -14.01 23.32
N HIS A 202 -18.38 -14.76 22.27
CA HIS A 202 -19.55 -15.66 22.26
C HIS A 202 -19.21 -16.96 23.01
N PRO A 203 -20.19 -17.81 23.38
CA PRO A 203 -19.92 -19.02 24.17
C PRO A 203 -18.80 -19.92 23.60
N ASN A 204 -18.73 -20.08 22.27
CA ASN A 204 -17.67 -20.88 21.63
C ASN A 204 -16.28 -20.23 21.77
N GLY A 205 -16.17 -18.92 21.51
CA GLY A 205 -14.91 -18.19 21.65
C GLY A 205 -14.48 -18.06 23.11
N ALA A 206 -15.43 -17.82 24.02
CA ALA A 206 -15.21 -17.78 25.45
C ALA A 206 -14.65 -19.12 25.96
N ARG A 207 -15.17 -20.26 25.47
CA ARG A 207 -14.64 -21.58 25.82
C ARG A 207 -13.18 -21.77 25.36
N ILE A 208 -12.85 -21.37 24.13
CA ILE A 208 -11.47 -21.41 23.62
C ILE A 208 -10.56 -20.56 24.51
N ARG A 209 -11.00 -19.34 24.82
CA ARG A 209 -10.27 -18.42 25.70
C ARG A 209 -10.04 -19.02 27.09
N CYS A 210 -11.06 -19.60 27.72
CA CYS A 210 -10.92 -20.26 29.03
C CYS A 210 -9.87 -21.37 29.00
N VAL A 211 -9.87 -22.23 27.97
CA VAL A 211 -8.87 -23.31 27.84
C VAL A 211 -7.45 -22.76 27.77
N ILE A 212 -7.25 -21.67 27.02
CA ILE A 212 -5.94 -21.00 26.90
C ILE A 212 -5.53 -20.39 28.24
N GLU A 213 -6.42 -19.64 28.89
CA GLU A 213 -6.15 -19.00 30.18
C GLU A 213 -5.86 -20.03 31.28
N ASP A 214 -6.59 -21.14 31.32
CA ASP A 214 -6.40 -22.21 32.31
C ASP A 214 -5.06 -22.92 32.10
N TYR A 215 -4.63 -23.13 30.85
CA TYR A 215 -3.29 -23.62 30.56
C TYR A 215 -2.23 -22.61 31.01
N TRP A 216 -2.36 -21.34 30.61
CA TRP A 216 -1.44 -20.27 30.94
C TRP A 216 -1.27 -20.10 32.47
N ARG A 217 -2.36 -20.08 33.24
CA ARG A 217 -2.34 -20.01 34.71
C ARG A 217 -1.58 -21.19 35.32
N ARG A 218 -1.84 -22.42 34.85
CA ARG A 218 -1.16 -23.63 35.36
C ARG A 218 0.35 -23.58 35.13
N GLU A 219 0.79 -23.15 33.95
CA GLU A 219 2.22 -23.02 33.66
C GLU A 219 2.89 -21.93 34.51
N HIS A 220 2.22 -20.80 34.74
CA HIS A 220 2.74 -19.74 35.63
C HIS A 220 2.96 -20.23 37.06
N PHE A 221 1.99 -20.95 37.64
CA PHE A 221 2.14 -21.52 38.97
C PHE A 221 3.27 -22.55 39.05
N ARG A 222 3.44 -23.39 38.01
CA ARG A 222 4.56 -24.35 37.95
C ARG A 222 5.91 -23.67 37.89
N SER A 223 6.00 -22.51 37.24
CA SER A 223 7.21 -21.70 37.15
C SER A 223 7.41 -20.78 38.37
N GLY A 224 6.59 -20.89 39.41
CA GLY A 224 6.74 -20.12 40.66
C GLY A 224 6.25 -18.68 40.58
N TYR A 225 5.44 -18.32 39.58
CA TYR A 225 4.83 -16.99 39.51
C TYR A 225 3.63 -16.89 40.47
N GLU A 226 3.54 -15.76 41.15
CA GLU A 226 2.37 -15.36 41.94
C GLU A 226 1.50 -14.41 41.13
N LEU A 227 0.23 -14.78 40.88
CA LEU A 227 -0.70 -13.94 40.15
C LEU A 227 -1.29 -12.87 41.07
N LEU A 228 -1.30 -11.62 40.60
CA LEU A 228 -1.89 -10.48 41.27
C LEU A 228 -3.06 -9.94 40.45
N TYR A 229 -4.02 -9.30 41.12
CA TYR A 229 -5.16 -8.62 40.50
C TYR A 229 -5.20 -7.17 40.95
N THR A 230 -5.18 -6.23 40.00
CA THR A 230 -5.22 -4.79 40.27
C THR A 230 -6.46 -4.16 39.66
N PRO A 231 -6.97 -3.04 40.21
CA PRO A 231 -7.98 -2.23 39.54
C PRO A 231 -7.53 -1.82 38.13
N HIS A 232 -8.48 -1.78 37.19
CA HIS A 232 -8.24 -1.33 35.81
C HIS A 232 -8.23 0.21 35.67
N LEU A 233 -8.65 0.91 36.73
CA LEU A 233 -8.60 2.37 36.87
C LEU A 233 -7.97 2.70 38.22
N GLY A 234 -7.09 3.70 38.25
CA GLY A 234 -6.39 4.21 39.43
C GLY A 234 -6.27 5.72 39.39
#